data_AF-X1E6X5-F1
#
_entry.id   AF-X1E6X5-F1
#
_cell.length_a   1.000
_cell.length_b   1.000
_cell.length_c   1.000
_cell.angle_alpha   90.00
_cell.angle_beta   90.00
_cell.angle_gamma   90.00
#
_symmetry.space_group_name_H-M   'P 1'
#
loop_
_entity.id
_entity.type
_entity.pdbx_description
1 polymer ?
#
loop_
_entity_poly.entity_id
_entity_poly.type
_entity_poly.pdbx_seq_one_letter_code
_entity_poly.pdbx_strand_id
1 'polypeptide(L)' 'TIADVANYAYIAHAPEGDVPLDSYPNVRAWLGRIAALPGFVPMQATAVGLAA' A
#
# COMPACT_ATOMS: atom_id res chain seq x y z
N THR A 1 6.61 13.01 3.08
CA THR A 1 7.89 13.12 3.82
C THR A 1 8.49 11.73 4.00
N ILE A 2 9.57 11.57 4.77
CA ILE A 2 10.15 10.24 5.05
C ILE A 2 9.18 9.31 5.79
N ALA A 3 8.20 9.84 6.53
CA ALA A 3 7.17 9.05 7.19
C ALA A 3 6.29 8.30 6.18
N ASP A 4 6.00 8.93 5.03
CA ASP A 4 5.21 8.30 3.97
C ASP A 4 5.98 7.13 3.35
N VAL A 5 7.26 7.34 3.07
CA VAL A 5 8.16 6.32 2.48
C VAL A 5 8.32 5.14 3.43
N ALA A 6 8.54 5.40 4.72
CA ALA A 6 8.75 4.35 5.73
C ALA A 6 7.53 3.42 5.90
N ASN A 7 6.31 3.94 5.71
CA ASN A 7 5.09 3.19 5.95
C ASN A 7 4.45 2.59 4.68
N TYR A 8 4.65 3.23 3.51
CA TYR A 8 3.89 2.90 2.30
C TYR A 8 3.97 1.43 1.91
N ALA A 9 5.18 0.86 1.78
CA ALA A 9 5.37 -0.46 1.20
C ALA A 9 4.64 -1.56 1.99
N TYR A 10 4.80 -1.58 3.31
CA TYR A 10 4.12 -2.60 4.14
C TYR A 10 2.62 -2.43 4.19
N ILE A 11 2.12 -1.18 4.25
CA ILE A 11 0.68 -0.94 4.30
C ILE A 11 0.02 -1.26 2.95
N ALA A 12 0.67 -0.94 1.83
CA ALA A 12 0.17 -1.26 0.50
C ALA A 12 0.06 -2.77 0.27
N HIS A 13 0.98 -3.55 0.82
CA HIS A 13 1.04 -5.02 0.70
C HIS A 13 0.40 -5.76 1.90
N ALA A 14 -0.28 -5.05 2.81
CA ALA A 14 -0.98 -5.65 3.94
C ALA A 14 -1.96 -6.79 3.55
N PRO A 15 -2.65 -6.75 2.38
CA PRO A 15 -3.48 -7.87 1.93
C PRO A 15 -2.71 -9.19 1.74
N GLU A 16 -1.42 -9.16 1.41
CA GLU A 16 -0.59 -10.37 1.31
C GLU A 16 -0.43 -11.09 2.66
N GLY A 17 -0.64 -10.37 3.77
CA GLY A 17 -0.64 -10.89 5.15
C GLY A 17 -2.02 -10.97 5.79
N ASP A 18 -3.07 -11.11 4.98
CA ASP A 18 -4.47 -11.24 5.42
C ASP A 18 -5.06 -10.04 6.18
N VAL A 19 -4.53 -8.84 5.94
CA VAL A 19 -5.08 -7.60 6.52
C VAL A 19 -5.87 -6.82 5.46
N PRO A 20 -7.20 -6.72 5.56
CA PRO A 20 -8.02 -6.00 4.59
C PRO A 20 -7.88 -4.48 4.75
N LEU A 21 -7.86 -3.76 3.63
CA LEU A 21 -7.78 -2.30 3.62
C LEU A 21 -9.13 -1.59 3.40
N ASP A 22 -10.19 -2.34 3.06
CA ASP A 22 -11.48 -1.77 2.63
C ASP A 22 -12.14 -0.88 3.67
N SER A 23 -12.01 -1.23 4.95
CA SER A 23 -12.53 -0.47 6.09
C SER A 23 -11.74 0.81 6.41
N TYR A 24 -10.63 1.08 5.71
CA TYR A 24 -9.73 2.20 5.98
C TYR A 24 -9.67 3.19 4.80
N PRO A 25 -10.75 3.96 4.54
CA PRO A 25 -10.83 4.83 3.36
C PRO A 25 -9.73 5.90 3.32
N ASN A 26 -9.36 6.46 4.48
CA ASN A 26 -8.29 7.45 4.58
C ASN A 26 -6.91 6.86 4.27
N VAL A 27 -6.67 5.60 4.66
CA VAL A 27 -5.42 4.89 4.35
C VAL A 27 -5.35 4.60 2.86
N ARG A 28 -6.42 4.10 2.26
CA ARG A 28 -6.50 3.85 0.80
C ARG A 28 -6.29 5.14 -0.01
N ALA A 29 -6.91 6.25 0.41
CA ALA A 29 -6.69 7.54 -0.22
C ALA A 29 -5.24 8.03 -0.09
N TRP A 30 -4.61 7.80 1.07
CA TRP A 30 -3.20 8.12 1.30
C TRP A 30 -2.25 7.28 0.45
N LEU A 31 -2.48 5.97 0.35
CA LEU A 31 -1.74 5.08 -0.55
C LEU A 31 -1.83 5.57 -2.00
N GLY A 32 -3.03 5.91 -2.46
CA GLY A 32 -3.24 6.45 -3.81
C GLY A 32 -2.47 7.76 -4.07
N ARG A 33 -2.40 8.67 -3.08
CA ARG A 33 -1.60 9.91 -3.21
C ARG A 33 -0.10 9.63 -3.35
N ILE A 34 0.43 8.64 -2.63
CA ILE A 34 1.86 8.28 -2.71
C ILE A 34 2.16 7.60 -4.05
N ALA A 35 1.30 6.67 -4.49
CA ALA A 35 1.45 5.97 -5.76
C ALA A 35 1.41 6.93 -6.97
N ALA A 36 0.80 8.10 -6.83
CA ALA A 36 0.71 9.13 -7.87
C ALA A 36 1.91 10.10 -7.91
N LEU A 37 2.91 9.96 -7.01
CA LEU A 37 4.06 10.84 -7.00
C LEU A 37 4.95 10.63 -8.25
N PRO A 38 5.51 11.71 -8.83
CA PRO A 38 6.49 11.57 -9.93
C PRO A 38 7.69 10.71 -9.50
N GLY A 39 8.05 9.73 -10.32
CA GLY A 39 9.16 8.82 -10.04
C GLY A 39 8.86 7.71 -9.02
N PHE A 40 7.60 7.53 -8.63
CA PHE A 40 7.19 6.39 -7.81
C PHE A 40 7.41 5.07 -8.55
N VAL A 41 8.02 4.10 -7.85
CA VAL A 41 8.23 2.75 -8.36
C VAL A 41 7.50 1.78 -7.44
N PRO A 42 6.48 1.05 -7.93
CA PRO A 42 5.74 0.10 -7.11
C PRO A 42 6.59 -1.12 -6.76
N MET A 43 6.46 -1.60 -5.52
CA MET A 43 6.95 -2.91 -5.12
C MET A 43 6.13 -3.99 -5.85
N GLN A 44 6.79 -5.08 -6.26
CA GLN A 44 6.11 -6.20 -6.90
C GLN A 44 5.26 -6.93 -5.85
N ALA A 45 3.98 -7.15 -6.18
CA ALA A 45 3.07 -7.89 -5.32
C ALA A 45 3.19 -9.40 -5.56
N THR A 46 2.95 -10.18 -4.50
CA THR A 46 2.89 -11.63 -4.58
C THR A 46 1.42 -12.07 -4.50
N ALA A 47 1.02 -13.04 -5.34
CA ALA A 47 -0.34 -13.58 -5.34
C ALA A 47 -0.56 -14.54 -4.15
N VAL A 48 -0.75 -13.98 -2.95
CA VAL A 48 -0.96 -14.69 -1.68
C VAL A 48 -1.94 -13.95 -0.77
N GLY A 49 -2.48 -14.63 0.23
CA GLY A 49 -3.40 -14.04 1.21
C GLY A 49 -4.65 -13.47 0.56
N LEU A 50 -5.05 -12.27 0.95
CA LEU A 50 -6.15 -11.51 0.34
C LEU A 50 -5.79 -10.90 -1.03
N ALA A 51 -4.54 -11.05 -1.50
CA ALA A 51 -4.07 -10.62 -2.81
C ALA A 51 -3.91 -11.78 -3.82
N ALA A 52 -4.38 -12.98 -3.47
CA ALA A 52 -4.38 -14.17 -4.34
C ALA A 52 -5.36 -14.05 -5.52
#